data_AF-A0AAW9I7K5-F1
#
_entry.id   AF-A0AAW9I7K5-F1
#
_cell.length_a   1.000
_cell.length_b   1.000
_cell.length_c   1.000
_cell.angle_alpha   90.00
_cell.angle_beta   90.00
_cell.angle_gamma   90.00
#
_symmetry.space_group_name_H-M   'P 1'
#
loop_
_entity.id
_entity.type
_entity.pdbx_description
1 polymer ?
#
loop_
_entity_poly.entity_id
_entity_poly.type
_entity_poly.pdbx_seq_one_letter_code
_entity_poly.pdbx_strand_id
1 'polypeptide(L)'
;GNTRFILQGERVALNLLQRMSGIATLTNKYVKEIEHTNAKLLDTRKTTPNLKILEKYAVKVGGGHNHRFNLSDGVMLKDNHIAAAGGITNAVKLCRENSSFVRKIEVETETLDMVKEAIQ
;
A
#
# COMPACT_ATOMS: atom_id res chain seq x y z
N GLY A 1 -5.56 -34.59 16.07
CA GLY A 1 -4.87 -34.82 14.78
C GLY A 1 -3.63 -35.67 15.01
N ASN A 2 -3.02 -36.21 13.96
CA ASN A 2 -1.81 -37.03 14.08
C ASN A 2 -0.61 -36.17 14.54
N THR A 3 0.02 -36.55 15.65
CA THR A 3 1.15 -35.82 16.28
C THR A 3 2.28 -35.51 15.31
N ARG A 4 2.61 -36.44 14.40
CA ARG A 4 3.68 -36.26 13.42
C ARG A 4 3.42 -35.06 12.51
N PHE A 5 2.19 -34.90 12.03
CA PHE A 5 1.83 -33.79 11.15
C PHE A 5 1.77 -32.46 11.88
N ILE A 6 1.34 -32.46 13.15
CA ILE A 6 1.31 -31.26 13.99
C ILE A 6 2.74 -30.73 14.18
N LEU A 7 3.67 -31.58 14.64
CA LEU A 7 5.06 -31.19 14.87
C LEU A 7 5.79 -30.78 13.59
N GLN A 8 5.47 -31.42 12.45
CA GLN A 8 6.06 -31.07 11.16
C GLN A 8 5.64 -29.68 10.67
N GLY A 9 4.38 -29.29 10.89
CA GLY A 9 3.84 -27.99 10.46
C GLY A 9 4.05 -26.85 11.46
N GLU A 10 4.35 -27.16 12.72
CA GLU A 10 4.32 -26.22 13.84
C GLU A 10 5.12 -24.95 13.58
N ARG A 11 6.40 -25.07 13.21
CA ARG A 11 7.27 -23.90 13.06
C ARG A 11 6.81 -22.97 11.95
N VAL A 12 6.36 -23.53 10.82
CA VAL A 12 5.86 -22.74 9.69
C VAL A 12 4.57 -22.02 10.09
N ALA A 13 3.65 -22.73 10.75
CA ALA A 13 2.39 -22.16 11.23
C ALA A 13 2.63 -21.03 12.24
N LEU A 14 3.49 -21.24 13.24
CA LEU A 14 3.81 -20.25 14.25
C LEU A 14 4.49 -19.02 13.65
N ASN A 15 5.45 -19.19 12.73
CA ASN A 15 6.13 -18.08 12.09
C ASN A 15 5.15 -17.17 11.33
N LEU A 16 4.21 -17.76 10.58
CA LEU A 16 3.19 -17.00 9.86
C LEU A 16 2.23 -16.31 10.82
N LEU A 17 1.73 -17.04 11.83
CA LEU A 17 0.80 -16.51 12.82
C LEU A 17 1.42 -15.33 13.58
N GLN A 18 2.61 -15.50 14.13
CA GLN A 18 3.31 -14.47 14.88
C GLN A 18 3.54 -13.21 14.03
N ARG A 19 4.00 -13.37 12.77
CA ARG A 19 4.23 -12.25 11.86
C ARG A 19 2.94 -11.50 11.55
N MET A 20 1.88 -12.21 11.14
CA MET A 20 0.62 -11.59 10.76
C MET A 20 -0.09 -10.96 11.96
N SER A 21 -0.08 -11.62 13.11
CA SER A 21 -0.59 -11.05 14.37
C SER A 21 0.19 -9.80 14.78
N GLY A 22 1.52 -9.78 14.60
CA GLY A 22 2.35 -8.60 14.87
C GLY A 22 1.97 -7.41 14.00
N ILE A 23 1.79 -7.63 12.70
CA ILE A 23 1.33 -6.59 11.76
C ILE A 23 -0.05 -6.08 12.17
N ALA A 24 -1.03 -6.96 12.37
CA ALA A 24 -2.39 -6.59 12.73
C ALA A 24 -2.45 -5.80 14.06
N THR A 25 -1.65 -6.22 15.05
CA THR A 25 -1.56 -5.54 16.35
C THR A 25 -1.00 -4.14 16.21
N LEU A 26 0.09 -3.98 15.46
CA LEU A 26 0.71 -2.67 15.24
C LEU A 26 -0.22 -1.75 14.42
N THR A 27 -0.87 -2.28 13.39
CA THR A 27 -1.88 -1.55 12.62
C THR A 27 -3.01 -1.07 13.52
N ASN A 28 -3.56 -1.93 14.39
CA ASN A 28 -4.63 -1.55 15.31
C ASN A 28 -4.22 -0.42 16.25
N LYS A 29 -2.97 -0.44 16.73
CA LYS A 29 -2.42 0.66 17.53
C LYS A 29 -2.52 1.98 16.77
N TYR A 30 -1.98 2.07 15.55
CA TYR A 30 -2.04 3.30 14.76
C TYR A 30 -3.47 3.72 14.39
N VAL A 31 -4.35 2.77 14.09
CA VAL A 31 -5.77 3.06 13.81
C VAL A 31 -6.43 3.72 15.02
N LYS A 32 -6.17 3.22 16.24
CA LYS A 32 -6.68 3.83 17.48
C LYS A 32 -6.14 5.24 17.71
N GLU A 33 -4.85 5.46 17.45
CA GLU A 33 -4.25 6.80 17.60
C GLU A 33 -4.93 7.85 16.71
N ILE A 34 -5.44 7.46 15.53
CA ILE A 34 -6.09 8.37 14.57
C ILE A 34 -7.62 8.29 14.57
N GLU A 35 -8.23 7.53 15.50
CA GLU A 35 -9.69 7.26 15.53
C GLU A 35 -10.53 8.53 15.70
N HIS A 36 -9.95 9.56 16.32
CA HIS A 36 -10.57 10.88 16.47
C HIS A 36 -10.61 11.70 15.17
N THR A 37 -10.10 11.15 14.06
CA THR A 37 -10.03 11.81 12.74
C THR A 37 -10.79 11.03 11.68
N ASN A 38 -11.02 11.67 10.52
CA ASN A 38 -11.54 10.98 9.32
C ASN A 38 -10.44 10.30 8.48
N ALA A 39 -9.18 10.29 8.95
CA ALA A 39 -8.06 9.74 8.22
C ALA A 39 -8.13 8.21 8.18
N LYS A 40 -7.65 7.62 7.08
CA LYS A 40 -7.52 6.17 6.93
C LYS A 40 -6.06 5.79 6.90
N LEU A 41 -5.67 4.85 7.75
CA LEU A 41 -4.33 4.27 7.73
C LEU A 41 -4.17 3.36 6.51
N LEU A 42 -3.15 3.61 5.70
CA LEU A 42 -2.84 2.84 4.49
C LEU A 42 -1.52 2.10 4.60
N ASP A 43 -1.47 0.89 4.04
CA ASP A 43 -0.21 0.16 3.82
C ASP A 43 0.53 0.65 2.56
N THR A 44 1.67 0.02 2.25
CA THR A 44 2.46 0.33 1.04
C THR A 44 2.88 -0.94 0.31
N ARG A 45 3.74 -0.80 -0.70
CA ARG A 45 4.42 -1.92 -1.37
C ARG A 45 5.75 -2.30 -0.73
N LYS A 46 6.13 -1.68 0.40
CA LYS A 46 7.31 -2.03 1.20
C LYS A 46 7.01 -3.26 2.08
N THR A 47 6.77 -4.39 1.41
CA THR A 47 6.38 -5.67 2.00
C THR A 47 7.49 -6.69 1.85
N THR A 48 7.52 -7.74 2.68
CA THR A 48 8.48 -8.83 2.49
C THR A 48 8.20 -9.55 1.16
N PRO A 49 9.25 -9.82 0.35
CA PRO A 49 9.09 -10.55 -0.91
C PRO A 49 8.27 -11.83 -0.73
N ASN A 50 7.35 -12.10 -1.66
CA ASN A 50 6.43 -13.25 -1.66
C ASN A 50 5.38 -13.31 -0.52
N LEU A 51 5.46 -12.46 0.50
CA LEU A 51 4.50 -12.46 1.62
C LEU A 51 3.45 -11.34 1.56
N LYS A 52 3.54 -10.47 0.55
CA LYS A 52 2.66 -9.29 0.41
C LYS A 52 1.18 -9.57 0.64
N ILE A 53 0.64 -10.65 0.06
CA ILE A 53 -0.79 -10.98 0.18
C ILE A 53 -1.19 -11.22 1.64
N LEU A 54 -0.33 -11.87 2.41
CA LEU A 54 -0.57 -12.14 3.82
C LEU A 54 -0.42 -10.86 4.64
N GLU A 55 0.60 -10.06 4.37
CA GLU A 55 0.85 -8.80 5.10
C GLU A 55 -0.27 -7.78 4.89
N LYS A 56 -0.72 -7.62 3.64
CA LYS A 56 -1.86 -6.77 3.29
C LYS A 56 -3.18 -7.28 3.89
N TYR A 57 -3.32 -8.59 4.06
CA TYR A 57 -4.47 -9.15 4.79
C TYR A 57 -4.38 -8.83 6.29
N ALA A 58 -3.20 -8.99 6.90
CA ALA A 58 -2.98 -8.66 8.31
C ALA A 58 -3.24 -7.17 8.62
N VAL A 59 -2.88 -6.25 7.72
CA VAL A 59 -3.25 -4.83 7.83
C VAL A 59 -4.77 -4.65 7.89
N LYS A 60 -5.52 -5.30 7.00
CA LYS A 60 -7.00 -5.26 7.04
C LYS A 60 -7.55 -5.81 8.36
N VAL A 61 -7.02 -6.93 8.85
CA VAL A 61 -7.41 -7.51 10.15
C VAL A 61 -7.17 -6.53 11.30
N GLY A 62 -6.09 -5.75 11.25
CA GLY A 62 -5.80 -4.70 12.23
C GLY A 62 -6.69 -3.45 12.13
N GLY A 63 -7.57 -3.36 11.13
CA GLY A 63 -8.43 -2.18 10.87
C GLY A 63 -7.84 -1.16 9.88
N GLY A 64 -6.67 -1.44 9.31
CA GLY A 64 -6.06 -0.63 8.27
C GLY A 64 -6.69 -0.86 6.89
N HIS A 65 -6.31 -0.02 5.93
CA HIS A 65 -6.77 -0.10 4.55
C HIS A 65 -5.59 -0.39 3.62
N ASN A 66 -5.86 -1.02 2.49
CA ASN A 66 -4.81 -1.35 1.53
C ASN A 66 -4.71 -0.27 0.46
N HIS A 67 -3.50 0.24 0.24
CA HIS A 67 -3.14 0.93 -1.00
C HIS A 67 -3.02 -0.10 -2.15
N ARG A 68 -2.59 0.33 -3.34
CA ARG A 68 -2.35 -0.53 -4.52
C ARG A 68 -1.46 -1.73 -4.18
N PHE A 69 -1.78 -2.88 -4.76
CA PHE A 69 -1.08 -4.14 -4.49
C PHE A 69 0.18 -4.28 -5.37
N ASN A 70 0.07 -3.87 -6.62
CA ASN A 70 1.14 -3.92 -7.63
C ASN A 70 1.16 -2.62 -8.47
N LEU A 71 1.98 -2.60 -9.53
CA LEU A 71 2.10 -1.44 -10.44
C LEU A 71 0.93 -1.34 -11.44
N SER A 72 0.21 -2.44 -11.67
CA SER A 72 -0.89 -2.53 -12.63
C SER A 72 -2.24 -2.05 -12.07
N ASP A 73 -2.39 -2.02 -10.74
CA ASP A 73 -3.65 -1.63 -10.07
C ASP A 73 -3.91 -0.12 -10.10
N GLY A 74 -2.86 0.70 -10.24
CA GLY A 74 -2.99 2.15 -10.21
C GLY A 74 -1.69 2.87 -10.54
N VAL A 75 -1.84 4.04 -11.17
CA VAL A 75 -0.73 4.91 -11.56
C VAL A 75 -0.38 5.80 -10.38
N MET A 76 0.90 5.86 -10.02
CA MET A 76 1.40 6.77 -9.00
C MET A 76 2.67 7.40 -9.54
N LEU A 77 2.57 8.66 -9.90
CA LEU A 77 3.67 9.49 -10.34
C LEU A 77 4.48 9.93 -9.13
N LYS A 78 5.79 9.75 -9.24
CA LYS A 78 6.79 10.14 -8.24
C LYS A 78 7.74 11.14 -8.87
N ASP A 79 8.57 11.77 -8.06
CA ASP A 79 9.74 12.58 -8.45
C ASP A 79 10.42 12.14 -9.77
N ASN A 80 10.82 10.88 -9.85
CA ASN A 80 11.54 10.32 -10.99
C ASN A 80 10.71 10.31 -12.28
N HIS A 81 9.40 10.03 -12.16
CA HIS A 81 8.49 10.03 -13.30
C HIS A 81 8.22 11.47 -13.79
N ILE A 82 8.07 12.40 -12.85
CA ILE A 82 7.85 13.82 -13.12
C ILE A 82 9.08 14.42 -13.83
N ALA A 83 10.28 14.12 -13.31
CA ALA A 83 11.54 14.55 -13.92
C ALA A 83 11.71 13.97 -15.33
N ALA A 84 11.43 12.67 -15.52
CA ALA A 84 11.51 12.02 -16.83
C ALA A 84 10.50 12.58 -17.84
N ALA A 85 9.32 13.00 -17.39
CA ALA A 85 8.30 13.64 -18.24
C ALA A 85 8.53 15.14 -18.45
N GLY A 86 9.50 15.76 -17.78
CA GLY A 86 9.74 17.20 -17.88
C GLY A 86 8.68 18.09 -17.21
N GLY A 87 8.00 17.59 -16.18
CA GLY A 87 7.02 18.35 -15.40
C GLY A 87 5.77 17.55 -15.02
N ILE A 88 5.03 18.03 -14.02
CA ILE A 88 3.83 17.34 -13.50
C ILE A 88 2.74 17.34 -14.56
N THR A 89 2.48 18.51 -15.17
CA THR A 89 1.45 18.68 -16.20
C THR A 89 1.63 17.67 -17.33
N ASN A 90 2.86 17.53 -17.83
CA ASN A 90 3.15 16.60 -18.92
C ASN A 90 3.05 15.13 -18.46
N ALA A 91 3.54 14.80 -17.27
CA ALA A 91 3.44 13.45 -16.71
C ALA A 91 1.98 13.00 -16.57
N VAL A 92 1.12 13.86 -16.03
CA VAL A 92 -0.31 13.60 -15.86
C VAL A 92 -1.00 13.45 -17.22
N LYS A 93 -0.71 14.35 -18.18
CA LYS A 93 -1.26 14.28 -19.54
C LYS A 93 -0.91 12.95 -20.22
N LEU A 94 0.36 12.58 -20.24
CA LEU A 94 0.83 11.32 -20.81
C LEU A 94 0.16 10.11 -20.14
N CYS A 95 -0.02 10.14 -18.81
CA CYS A 95 -0.73 9.08 -18.11
C CYS A 95 -2.21 9.01 -18.49
N ARG A 96 -2.90 10.15 -18.62
CA ARG A 96 -4.32 10.19 -19.03
C ARG A 96 -4.50 9.66 -20.46
N GLU A 97 -3.57 9.95 -21.37
CA GLU A 97 -3.62 9.47 -22.76
C GLU A 97 -3.34 7.96 -22.89
N ASN A 98 -2.50 7.40 -22.01
CA ASN A 98 -2.02 6.02 -22.13
C ASN A 98 -2.62 5.04 -21.10
N SER A 99 -3.49 5.49 -20.19
CA SER A 99 -4.11 4.63 -19.18
C SER A 99 -5.63 4.61 -19.32
N SER A 100 -6.22 3.47 -18.96
CA SER A 100 -7.68 3.34 -18.91
C SER A 100 -8.25 4.33 -17.88
N PHE A 101 -9.34 5.01 -18.25
CA PHE A 101 -10.07 5.96 -17.41
C PHE A 101 -10.51 5.41 -16.06
N VAL A 102 -10.54 4.08 -15.89
CA VAL A 102 -10.91 3.40 -14.64
C VAL A 102 -9.77 3.47 -13.60
N ARG A 103 -8.52 3.69 -14.02
CA ARG A 103 -7.37 3.76 -13.11
C ARG A 103 -7.23 5.14 -12.51
N LYS A 104 -7.11 5.21 -11.18
CA LYS A 104 -6.74 6.44 -10.49
C LYS A 104 -5.27 6.77 -10.77
N ILE A 105 -5.01 8.06 -10.98
CA ILE A 105 -3.67 8.64 -11.08
C ILE A 105 -3.41 9.39 -9.79
N GLU A 106 -2.40 8.96 -9.05
CA GLU A 106 -1.91 9.62 -7.85
C GLU A 106 -0.59 10.33 -8.18
N VAL A 107 -0.37 11.53 -7.64
CA VAL A 107 0.85 12.32 -7.89
C VAL A 107 1.47 12.69 -6.56
N GLU A 108 2.70 12.25 -6.31
CA GLU A 108 3.48 12.71 -5.16
C GLU A 108 3.97 14.14 -5.42
N THR A 109 3.73 15.04 -4.46
CA THR A 109 4.08 16.46 -4.54
C THR A 109 4.78 16.88 -3.26
N GLU A 110 5.73 17.81 -3.38
CA GLU A 110 6.55 18.28 -2.25
C GLU A 110 6.27 19.74 -1.88
N THR A 111 5.60 20.49 -2.77
CA THR A 111 5.25 21.91 -2.56
C THR A 111 3.79 22.18 -2.91
N LEU A 112 3.20 23.24 -2.34
CA LEU A 112 1.83 23.64 -2.65
C LEU A 112 1.65 24.05 -4.11
N ASP A 113 2.68 24.56 -4.78
CA ASP A 113 2.60 24.92 -6.19
C ASP A 113 2.56 23.68 -7.09
N MET A 114 3.29 22.61 -6.73
CA MET A 114 3.17 21.31 -7.38
C MET A 114 1.76 20.72 -7.21
N VAL A 115 1.12 20.91 -6.05
CA VAL A 115 -0.27 20.49 -5.82
C VAL A 115 -1.22 21.24 -6.77
N LYS A 116 -1.06 22.57 -6.90
CA LYS A 116 -1.87 23.37 -7.84
C LYS A 116 -1.67 22.88 -9.27
N GLU A 117 -0.44 22.58 -9.68
CA GLU A 117 -0.13 22.06 -11.00
C GLU A 117 -0.77 20.68 -11.24
N ALA A 118 -0.72 19.78 -10.24
CA ALA A 118 -1.27 18.43 -10.36
C ALA A 118 -2.80 18.37 -10.48
N ILE A 119 -3.51 19.40 -9.97
CA ILE A 119 -4.98 19.48 -9.97
C ILE A 119 -5.54 20.04 -11.28
N GLN A 120 -4.72 20.71 -12.10
CA GLN A 120 -5.11 21.21 -13.42
C GLN A 120 -5.36 20.08 -14.43
#